data_AF-A0A3D2VAM4-F1
#
_entry.id   AF-A0A3D2VAM4-F1
#
_cell.length_a   1.000
_cell.length_b   1.000
_cell.length_c   1.000
_cell.angle_alpha   90.00
_cell.angle_beta   90.00
_cell.angle_gamma   90.00
#
_symmetry.space_group_name_H-M   'P 1'
#
loop_
_entity.id
_entity.type
_entity.pdbx_description
1 polymer ?
#
loop_
_entity_poly.entity_id
_entity_poly.type
_entity_poly.pdbx_seq_one_letter_code
_entity_poly.pdbx_strand_id
1 'polypeptide(L)'
;MLKPYFSAPVITFLVFGITVHAFAERYEVKPLSNELAEEYDLDPAFYKKATYVQDILIATSDRVSDYAHKEAAYLYDKIMRSINPEVAQRIRDKKVLCILVGHDELTSDIPQFKSDKTGKEL
;
A
#
# COMPACT_ATOMS: atom_id res chain seq x y z
N MET A 1 -63.87 41.07 -1.38
CA MET A 1 -63.13 42.01 -2.25
C MET A 1 -61.67 41.56 -2.29
N LEU A 2 -61.28 40.96 -3.43
CA LEU A 2 -59.97 40.71 -4.05
C LEU A 2 -58.67 40.62 -3.21
N LYS A 3 -57.95 39.49 -3.38
CA LYS A 3 -56.53 39.23 -3.04
C LYS A 3 -55.57 40.18 -3.80
N PRO A 4 -54.30 40.28 -3.37
CA PRO A 4 -53.24 39.54 -4.10
C PRO A 4 -52.20 38.90 -3.15
N TYR A 5 -51.95 37.60 -3.20
CA TYR A 5 -50.90 36.96 -4.04
C TYR A 5 -49.61 37.78 -4.15
N PHE A 6 -48.64 37.49 -3.26
CA PHE A 6 -47.23 37.73 -3.55
C PHE A 6 -46.48 36.39 -3.38
N SER A 7 -46.25 35.74 -4.51
CA SER A 7 -45.52 34.50 -4.65
C SER A 7 -44.04 34.81 -4.63
N ALA A 8 -43.33 34.47 -3.56
CA ALA A 8 -41.86 34.54 -3.55
C ALA A 8 -41.30 33.38 -4.39
N PRO A 9 -40.36 33.63 -5.32
CA PRO A 9 -39.75 32.56 -6.10
C PRO A 9 -38.75 31.81 -5.22
N VAL A 10 -38.95 30.50 -5.11
CA VAL A 10 -37.99 29.56 -4.54
C VAL A 10 -36.80 29.48 -5.49
N ILE A 11 -35.73 30.23 -5.22
CA ILE A 11 -34.47 30.10 -5.94
C ILE A 11 -33.72 28.89 -5.35
N THR A 12 -34.03 27.71 -5.86
CA THR A 12 -33.23 26.51 -5.63
C THR A 12 -31.94 26.64 -6.44
N PHE A 13 -30.87 27.11 -5.80
CA PHE A 13 -29.52 26.97 -6.36
C PHE A 13 -29.10 25.50 -6.27
N LEU A 14 -29.29 24.75 -7.37
CA LEU A 14 -28.70 23.43 -7.55
C LEU A 14 -27.21 23.61 -7.83
N VAL A 15 -26.39 23.65 -6.78
CA VAL A 15 -24.93 23.61 -6.91
C VAL A 15 -24.55 22.19 -7.32
N PHE A 16 -24.31 21.99 -8.62
CA PHE A 16 -23.71 20.77 -9.14
C PHE A 16 -22.22 20.81 -8.76
N GLY A 17 -21.91 20.34 -7.54
CA GLY A 17 -20.54 20.22 -7.08
C GLY A 17 -19.80 19.23 -7.97
N ILE A 18 -18.89 19.73 -8.81
CA ILE A 18 -17.92 18.91 -9.51
C ILE A 18 -16.98 18.35 -8.44
N THR A 19 -17.26 17.13 -7.99
CA THR A 19 -16.31 16.37 -7.18
C THR A 19 -15.15 15.97 -8.08
N VAL A 20 -14.09 16.79 -8.05
CA VAL A 20 -12.78 16.39 -8.56
C VAL A 20 -12.32 15.23 -7.69
N HIS A 21 -12.60 14.00 -8.13
CA HIS A 21 -11.96 12.83 -7.58
C HIS A 21 -10.49 12.93 -7.99
N ALA A 22 -9.64 13.37 -7.06
CA ALA A 22 -8.21 13.15 -7.20
C ALA A 22 -8.04 11.65 -7.45
N PHE A 23 -7.52 11.28 -8.62
CA PHE A 23 -7.12 9.92 -8.88
C PHE A 23 -5.96 9.63 -7.94
N ALA A 24 -6.26 9.06 -6.77
CA ALA A 24 -5.23 8.45 -5.94
C ALA A 24 -4.53 7.41 -6.80
N GLU A 25 -3.21 7.54 -6.94
CA GLU A 25 -2.38 6.51 -7.57
C GLU A 25 -2.70 5.19 -6.87
N ARG A 26 -3.19 4.21 -7.64
CA ARG A 26 -3.76 2.95 -7.10
C ARG A 26 -2.78 2.20 -6.19
N TYR A 27 -1.48 2.36 -6.43
CA TYR A 27 -0.39 1.82 -5.64
C TYR A 27 0.54 2.97 -5.23
N GLU A 28 0.25 3.58 -4.09
CA GLU A 28 1.03 4.70 -3.59
C GLU A 28 2.25 4.20 -2.82
N VAL A 29 3.45 4.55 -3.29
CA VAL A 29 4.70 4.27 -2.60
C VAL A 29 4.92 5.36 -1.55
N LYS A 30 5.02 4.96 -0.29
CA LYS A 30 5.22 5.86 0.85
C LYS A 30 6.55 5.56 1.52
N PRO A 31 7.15 6.54 2.22
CA PRO A 31 8.18 6.25 3.19
C PRO A 31 7.67 5.23 4.22
N LEU A 32 8.55 4.34 4.70
CA LEU A 32 8.21 3.46 5.82
C LEU A 32 7.85 4.31 7.05
N SER A 33 6.65 4.11 7.61
CA SER A 33 6.26 4.78 8.85
C SER A 33 6.77 4.03 10.07
N ASN A 34 6.91 4.72 11.21
CA ASN A 34 7.37 4.10 12.45
C ASN A 34 6.39 3.03 12.93
N GLU A 35 5.08 3.24 12.74
CA GLU A 35 4.05 2.28 13.13
C GLU A 35 4.20 0.97 12.35
N LEU A 36 4.46 1.05 11.04
CA LEU A 36 4.70 -0.13 10.20
C LEU A 36 6.04 -0.80 10.48
N ALA A 37 7.07 0.00 10.79
CA ALA A 37 8.35 -0.54 11.21
C ALA A 37 8.21 -1.38 12.48
N GLU A 38 7.46 -0.87 13.46
CA GLU A 38 7.19 -1.57 14.72
C GLU A 38 6.30 -2.80 14.51
N GLU A 39 5.19 -2.66 13.76
CA GLU A 39 4.22 -3.75 13.55
C GLU A 39 4.86 -4.97 12.84
N TYR A 40 5.79 -4.73 11.92
CA TYR A 40 6.41 -5.78 11.09
C TYR A 40 7.87 -6.08 11.47
N ASP A 41 8.38 -5.50 12.56
CA ASP A 41 9.79 -5.63 12.99
C ASP A 41 10.78 -5.34 11.85
N LEU A 42 10.58 -4.21 11.17
CA LEU A 42 11.41 -3.77 10.04
C LEU A 42 12.46 -2.78 10.54
N ASP A 43 13.73 -3.09 10.32
CA ASP A 43 14.84 -2.18 10.60
C ASP A 43 14.77 -0.93 9.69
N PRO A 44 14.48 0.27 10.25
CA PRO A 44 14.40 1.50 9.46
C PRO A 44 15.75 1.92 8.87
N ALA A 45 16.87 1.34 9.32
CA ALA A 45 18.18 1.57 8.70
C ALA A 45 18.23 0.97 7.28
N PHE A 46 17.59 -0.19 7.07
CA PHE A 46 17.52 -0.86 5.78
C PHE A 46 16.24 -0.49 4.99
N TYR A 47 15.07 -0.64 5.60
CA TYR A 47 13.79 -0.44 4.91
C TYR A 47 13.43 1.04 4.85
N LYS A 48 13.15 1.54 3.64
CA LYS A 48 12.87 2.97 3.39
C LYS A 48 11.50 3.22 2.81
N LYS A 49 10.94 2.24 2.08
CA LYS A 49 9.70 2.41 1.33
C LYS A 49 8.72 1.29 1.61
N ALA A 50 7.44 1.66 1.60
CA ALA A 50 6.32 0.78 1.87
C ALA A 50 5.17 1.07 0.90
N THR A 51 4.45 0.01 0.50
CA THR A 51 3.17 0.10 -0.20
C THR A 51 2.25 -0.96 0.36
N TYR A 52 0.97 -0.63 0.57
CA TYR A 52 -0.06 -1.60 0.89
C TYR A 52 -0.89 -1.95 -0.32
N VAL A 53 -1.17 -3.23 -0.48
CA VAL A 53 -2.14 -3.72 -1.46
C VAL A 53 -2.81 -4.96 -0.91
N GLN A 54 -4.15 -5.04 -0.95
CA GLN A 54 -4.89 -6.22 -0.49
C GLN A 54 -4.46 -6.69 0.91
N ASP A 55 -4.28 -5.77 1.87
CA ASP A 55 -3.80 -6.03 3.25
C ASP A 55 -2.40 -6.72 3.34
N ILE A 56 -1.62 -6.66 2.27
CA ILE A 56 -0.24 -7.15 2.19
C ILE A 56 0.68 -5.93 2.19
N LEU A 57 1.63 -5.91 3.11
CA LEU A 57 2.68 -4.90 3.15
C LEU A 57 3.81 -5.32 2.21
N ILE A 58 4.18 -4.43 1.29
CA ILE A 58 5.37 -4.55 0.46
C ILE A 58 6.40 -3.54 0.96
N ALA A 59 7.51 -4.03 1.52
CA ALA A 59 8.59 -3.21 2.07
C ALA A 59 9.90 -3.42 1.29
N THR A 60 10.67 -2.35 1.13
CA THR A 60 11.94 -2.37 0.40
C THR A 60 12.90 -1.27 0.83
N SER A 61 14.15 -1.36 0.39
CA SER A 61 15.19 -0.33 0.59
C SER A 61 14.97 0.90 -0.32
N ASP A 62 15.90 1.84 -0.30
CA ASP A 62 15.93 2.95 -1.25
C ASP A 62 16.49 2.57 -2.64
N ARG A 63 17.10 1.38 -2.78
CA ARG A 63 17.74 0.94 -4.03
C ARG A 63 16.76 0.42 -5.07
N VAL A 64 15.61 -0.08 -4.65
CA VAL A 64 14.54 -0.49 -5.57
C VAL A 64 13.85 0.74 -6.13
N SER A 65 13.49 0.77 -7.42
CA SER A 65 12.78 1.92 -8.00
C SER A 65 11.30 1.95 -7.57
N ASP A 66 10.70 3.14 -7.50
CA ASP A 66 9.26 3.26 -7.21
C ASP A 66 8.41 2.57 -8.28
N TYR A 67 8.88 2.56 -9.53
CA TYR A 67 8.23 1.82 -10.61
C TYR A 67 8.17 0.31 -10.30
N ALA A 68 9.29 -0.30 -9.92
CA ALA A 68 9.32 -1.72 -9.55
C ALA A 68 8.44 -2.02 -8.32
N HIS A 69 8.41 -1.11 -7.34
CA HIS A 69 7.55 -1.23 -6.17
C HIS A 69 6.06 -1.22 -6.55
N LYS A 70 5.65 -0.31 -7.44
CA LYS A 70 4.27 -0.23 -7.95
C LYS A 70 3.89 -1.45 -8.79
N GLU A 71 4.81 -1.94 -9.63
CA GLU A 71 4.59 -3.16 -10.40
C GLU A 71 4.43 -4.38 -9.49
N ALA A 72 5.21 -4.48 -8.41
CA ALA A 72 5.01 -5.54 -7.41
C ALA A 72 3.60 -5.44 -6.79
N ALA A 73 3.16 -4.24 -6.39
CA ALA A 73 1.81 -4.03 -5.86
C ALA A 73 0.71 -4.42 -6.86
N TYR A 74 0.88 -4.06 -8.14
CA TYR A 74 -0.02 -4.47 -9.22
C TYR A 74 -0.11 -6.00 -9.35
N LEU A 75 1.02 -6.69 -9.35
CA LEU A 75 1.07 -8.15 -9.47
C LEU A 75 0.41 -8.82 -8.26
N TYR A 76 0.62 -8.33 -7.04
CA TYR A 76 -0.09 -8.82 -5.86
C TYR A 76 -1.61 -8.57 -5.96
N ASP A 77 -2.08 -7.38 -6.38
CA ASP A 77 -3.53 -7.15 -6.60
C ASP A 77 -4.12 -8.18 -7.58
N LYS A 78 -3.38 -8.50 -8.65
CA LYS A 78 -3.82 -9.50 -9.65
C LYS A 78 -3.82 -10.93 -9.10
N ILE A 79 -2.75 -11.35 -8.43
CA ILE A 79 -2.62 -12.69 -7.85
C ILE A 79 -3.72 -12.91 -6.80
N MET A 80 -3.90 -11.96 -5.89
CA MET A 80 -4.86 -12.08 -4.79
C MET A 80 -6.31 -12.15 -5.28
N ARG A 81 -6.60 -11.65 -6.49
CA ARG A 81 -7.91 -11.78 -7.15
C ARG A 81 -8.07 -13.08 -7.96
N SER A 82 -6.98 -13.75 -8.32
CA SER A 82 -7.02 -14.92 -9.22
C SER A 82 -6.87 -16.26 -8.49
N ILE A 83 -6.21 -16.28 -7.33
CA ILE A 83 -6.07 -17.49 -6.52
C ILE A 83 -7.38 -17.85 -5.79
N ASN A 84 -7.41 -19.05 -5.20
CA ASN A 84 -8.55 -19.50 -4.39
C ASN A 84 -8.92 -18.44 -3.32
N PRO A 85 -10.18 -17.99 -3.23
CA PRO A 85 -10.58 -16.90 -2.33
C PRO A 85 -10.31 -17.16 -0.84
N GLU A 86 -10.44 -18.41 -0.39
CA GLU A 86 -10.16 -18.79 1.00
C GLU A 86 -8.66 -18.69 1.30
N VAL A 87 -7.81 -19.14 0.36
CA VAL A 87 -6.35 -18.97 0.47
C VAL A 87 -5.99 -17.49 0.47
N ALA A 88 -6.61 -16.71 -0.41
CA ALA A 88 -6.41 -15.27 -0.47
C ALA A 88 -6.74 -14.59 0.86
N GLN A 89 -7.85 -14.99 1.50
CA GLN A 89 -8.24 -14.44 2.79
C GLN A 89 -7.24 -14.82 3.89
N ARG A 90 -6.78 -16.08 3.92
CA ARG A 90 -5.77 -16.52 4.90
C ARG A 90 -4.45 -15.76 4.78
N ILE A 91 -4.05 -15.35 3.57
CA ILE A 91 -2.87 -14.51 3.36
C ILE A 91 -3.07 -13.12 3.98
N ARG A 92 -4.25 -12.51 3.79
CA ARG A 92 -4.62 -11.22 4.38
C ARG A 92 -4.65 -11.29 5.91
N ASP A 93 -5.34 -12.28 6.45
CA ASP A 93 -5.50 -12.47 7.89
C ASP A 93 -4.14 -12.68 8.59
N LYS A 94 -3.19 -13.32 7.90
CA LYS A 94 -1.83 -13.53 8.39
C LYS A 94 -0.91 -12.33 8.23
N LYS A 95 -1.36 -11.23 7.62
CA LYS A 95 -0.57 -10.03 7.36
C LYS A 95 0.78 -10.37 6.70
N VAL A 96 0.75 -11.19 5.65
CA VAL A 96 1.98 -11.61 4.98
C VAL A 96 2.79 -10.39 4.53
N LEU A 97 4.08 -10.41 4.84
CA LEU A 97 5.05 -9.40 4.41
C LEU A 97 5.69 -9.83 3.07
N CYS A 98 5.71 -8.91 2.10
CA CYS A 98 6.54 -9.02 0.91
C CYS A 98 7.79 -8.16 1.09
N ILE A 99 8.97 -8.78 1.10
CA ILE A 99 10.25 -8.09 1.03
C ILE A 99 10.66 -8.04 -0.45
N LEU A 100 10.65 -6.84 -1.04
CA LEU A 100 11.10 -6.62 -2.40
C LEU A 100 12.59 -6.25 -2.37
N VAL A 101 13.41 -7.00 -3.10
CA VAL A 101 14.87 -6.92 -3.07
C VAL A 101 15.38 -6.41 -4.41
N GLY A 102 16.28 -5.44 -4.38
CA GLY A 102 16.96 -4.93 -5.56
C GLY A 102 17.81 -6.01 -6.23
N HIS A 103 17.94 -5.91 -7.55
CA HIS A 103 18.73 -6.87 -8.35
C HIS A 103 20.22 -6.94 -7.95
N ASP A 104 20.70 -5.90 -7.28
CA ASP A 104 22.07 -5.63 -6.85
C ASP A 104 22.20 -5.63 -5.31
N GLU A 105 21.19 -6.14 -4.61
CA GLU A 105 21.18 -6.40 -3.17
C GLU A 105 21.28 -7.91 -2.92
N LEU A 106 22.13 -8.31 -1.98
CA LEU A 106 22.25 -9.71 -1.60
C LEU A 106 21.15 -10.07 -0.61
N THR A 107 20.68 -11.31 -0.64
CA THR A 107 19.72 -11.80 0.36
C THR A 107 20.30 -11.73 1.78
N SER A 108 21.62 -11.81 1.94
CA SER A 108 22.34 -11.63 3.21
C SER A 108 22.34 -10.20 3.73
N ASP A 109 22.07 -9.20 2.88
CA ASP A 109 22.00 -7.79 3.30
C ASP A 109 20.68 -7.51 4.04
N ILE A 110 19.66 -8.33 3.79
CA ILE A 110 18.33 -8.22 4.37
C ILE A 110 18.41 -8.58 5.86
N PRO A 111 18.01 -7.67 6.77
CA PRO A 111 18.14 -7.89 8.22
C PRO A 111 17.58 -9.23 8.71
N GLN A 112 16.45 -9.68 8.17
CA GLN A 112 15.75 -10.91 8.56
C GLN A 112 16.47 -12.20 8.12
N PHE A 113 17.45 -12.12 7.21
CA PHE A 113 18.19 -13.28 6.70
C PHE A 113 19.67 -13.26 7.08
N LYS A 114 20.11 -12.30 7.90
CA LYS A 114 21.46 -12.31 8.45
C LYS A 114 21.64 -13.56 9.31
N SER A 115 22.74 -14.27 9.05
CA SER A 115 23.13 -15.46 9.80
C SER A 115 24.31 -15.12 10.69
N ASP A 116 24.17 -15.37 12.00
CA ASP A 116 25.27 -15.28 12.96
C ASP A 116 26.17 -16.53 12.94
N LYS A 117 25.79 -17.56 12.18
CA LYS A 117 26.54 -18.80 12.08
C LYS A 117 27.88 -18.57 11.41
N THR A 118 28.94 -18.99 12.07
CA THR A 118 30.30 -18.99 11.51
C THR A 118 30.57 -20.32 10.80
N GLY A 119 31.57 -20.40 9.92
CA GLY A 119 31.87 -21.61 9.11
C GLY A 119 32.19 -22.91 9.88
N LYS A 120 32.16 -22.90 11.21
CA LYS A 120 32.18 -24.10 12.06
C LYS A 120 30.79 -24.68 12.33
N GLU A 121 29.74 -23.93 12.02
CA GLU A 121 28.31 -24.22 12.29
C GLU A 121 27.48 -24.29 11.00
N LEU A 122 28.12 -24.17 9.83
CA LEU A 122 27.53 -24.36 8.50
C LEU A 122 27.61 -25.83 8.08
#